data_AF-A0A7S1G8R6-F1
#
_entry.id   AF-A0A7S1G8R6-F1
#
_cell.length_a   1.000
_cell.length_b   1.000
_cell.length_c   1.000
_cell.angle_alpha   90.00
_cell.angle_beta   90.00
_cell.angle_gamma   90.00
#
_symmetry.space_group_name_H-M   'P 1'
#
loop_
_entity.id
_entity.type
_entity.pdbx_description
1 polymer ?
#
loop_
_entity_poly.entity_id
_entity_poly.type
_entity_poly.pdbx_seq_one_letter_code
_entity_poly.pdbx_strand_id
1 'polypeptide(L)'
;GTITYGPYTASACTVETAHTEIRCTTVAGVGAGRQFTVAVGGQSSGAFAGQTLSYGPPSISDVTAPAAMATAGGEQVVLIGSNFGPSGTGVTVTYGTAGDSYAAFTAASCVLAVAHSRI
;
A
#
# COMPACT_ATOMS: atom_id res chain seq x y z
N GLY A 1 -15.71 -19.22 -7.01
CA GLY A 1 -14.30 -19.47 -6.66
C GLY A 1 -13.73 -18.25 -5.97
N THR A 2 -12.53 -18.34 -5.41
CA THR A 2 -11.82 -17.20 -4.80
C THR A 2 -10.50 -16.98 -5.51
N ILE A 3 -10.13 -15.71 -5.70
CA ILE A 3 -8.83 -15.32 -6.24
C ILE A 3 -8.12 -14.52 -5.18
N THR A 4 -6.91 -14.94 -4.81
CA THR A 4 -6.14 -14.34 -3.71
C THR A 4 -4.75 -13.94 -4.18
N TYR A 5 -4.16 -12.95 -3.52
CA TYR A 5 -2.80 -12.49 -3.79
C TYR A 5 -2.13 -11.95 -2.52
N GLY A 6 -1.39 -12.83 -1.83
CA GLY A 6 -0.92 -12.60 -0.46
C GLY A 6 -2.11 -12.58 0.53
N PRO A 7 -2.23 -11.57 1.42
CA PRO A 7 -3.33 -11.49 2.38
C PRO A 7 -4.64 -10.96 1.78
N TYR A 8 -4.66 -10.63 0.48
CA TYR A 8 -5.80 -10.00 -0.17
C TYR A 8 -6.63 -11.00 -0.96
N THR A 9 -7.94 -10.81 -0.94
CA THR A 9 -8.89 -11.50 -1.81
C THR A 9 -9.41 -10.52 -2.84
N ALA A 10 -9.32 -10.87 -4.12
CA ALA A 10 -9.87 -10.07 -5.21
C ALA A 10 -11.41 -10.04 -5.12
N SER A 11 -11.98 -8.92 -5.56
CA SER A 11 -13.41 -8.63 -5.52
C SER A 11 -14.00 -8.65 -6.93
N ALA A 12 -15.34 -8.71 -7.03
CA ALA A 12 -16.06 -8.65 -8.31
C ALA A 12 -15.52 -9.63 -9.37
N CYS A 13 -15.20 -10.86 -8.94
CA CYS A 13 -14.68 -11.87 -9.83
C CYS A 13 -15.80 -12.54 -10.67
N THR A 14 -15.66 -12.51 -11.98
CA THR A 14 -16.59 -13.14 -12.94
C THR A 14 -15.84 -13.96 -13.98
N VAL A 15 -16.37 -15.12 -14.34
CA VAL A 15 -15.87 -15.90 -15.48
C VAL A 15 -16.35 -15.22 -16.75
N GLU A 16 -15.44 -14.64 -17.55
CA GLU A 16 -15.80 -13.99 -18.81
C GLU A 16 -15.84 -15.02 -19.96
N THR A 17 -14.89 -15.96 -19.96
CA THR A 17 -14.85 -17.09 -20.90
C THR A 17 -14.77 -18.39 -20.13
N ALA A 18 -15.71 -19.31 -20.42
CA ALA A 18 -15.78 -20.60 -19.73
C ALA A 18 -14.43 -21.33 -19.80
N HIS A 19 -13.94 -21.76 -18.64
CA HIS A 19 -12.71 -22.52 -18.44
C HIS A 19 -11.39 -21.79 -18.72
N THR A 20 -11.39 -20.59 -19.32
CA THR A 20 -10.15 -19.95 -19.79
C THR A 20 -9.92 -18.54 -19.26
N GLU A 21 -10.96 -17.84 -18.79
CA GLU A 21 -10.83 -16.43 -18.43
C GLU A 21 -11.69 -16.03 -17.24
N ILE A 22 -11.05 -15.37 -16.27
CA ILE A 22 -11.69 -14.80 -15.09
C ILE A 22 -11.24 -13.35 -14.98
N ARG A 23 -12.21 -12.44 -14.85
CA ARG A 23 -11.94 -11.02 -14.56
C ARG A 23 -12.28 -10.72 -13.12
N CYS A 24 -11.40 -9.97 -12.45
CA CYS A 24 -11.59 -9.52 -11.07
C CYS A 24 -11.11 -8.09 -10.89
N THR A 25 -11.51 -7.48 -9.78
CA THR A 25 -11.00 -6.20 -9.29
C THR A 25 -10.14 -6.43 -8.05
N THR A 26 -8.90 -5.96 -8.07
CA THR A 26 -8.04 -5.94 -6.88
C THR A 26 -8.67 -5.08 -5.79
N VAL A 27 -8.43 -5.40 -4.52
CA VAL A 27 -8.82 -4.56 -3.37
C VAL A 27 -7.76 -3.51 -3.05
N ALA A 28 -8.09 -2.53 -2.20
CA ALA A 28 -7.11 -1.58 -1.69
C ALA A 28 -6.01 -2.32 -0.88
N GLY A 29 -4.76 -1.92 -1.04
CA GLY A 29 -3.64 -2.59 -0.37
C GLY A 29 -2.32 -1.85 -0.55
N VAL A 30 -1.26 -2.47 -0.04
CA VAL A 30 0.12 -1.98 -0.08
C VAL A 30 1.09 -3.06 -0.54
N GLY A 31 2.34 -2.71 -0.83
CA GLY A 31 3.42 -3.66 -1.12
C GLY A 31 3.47 -4.14 -2.57
N ALA A 32 4.53 -4.89 -2.88
CA ALA A 32 4.91 -5.32 -4.21
C ALA A 32 5.09 -6.84 -4.30
N GLY A 33 5.19 -7.38 -5.53
CA GLY A 33 5.56 -8.78 -5.76
C GLY A 33 4.48 -9.80 -5.42
N ARG A 34 3.20 -9.44 -5.54
CA ARG A 34 2.07 -10.30 -5.13
C ARG A 34 1.74 -11.30 -6.24
N GLN A 35 1.80 -12.58 -5.90
CA GLN A 35 1.44 -13.68 -6.80
C GLN A 35 -0.02 -14.09 -6.60
N PHE A 36 -0.69 -14.49 -7.68
CA PHE A 36 -2.09 -14.89 -7.64
C PHE A 36 -2.27 -16.38 -7.42
N THR A 37 -3.31 -16.75 -6.68
CA THR A 37 -3.80 -18.13 -6.54
C THR A 37 -5.31 -18.15 -6.75
N VAL A 38 -5.79 -19.15 -7.48
CA VAL A 38 -7.22 -19.32 -7.80
C VAL A 38 -7.73 -20.59 -7.15
N ALA A 39 -8.89 -20.53 -6.50
CA ALA A 39 -9.59 -21.69 -5.98
C ALA A 39 -11.00 -21.82 -6.57
N VAL A 40 -11.33 -22.98 -7.13
CA VAL A 40 -12.63 -23.30 -7.75
C VAL A 40 -13.07 -24.69 -7.32
N GLY A 41 -14.29 -24.82 -6.79
CA GLY A 41 -14.88 -26.12 -6.46
C GLY A 41 -14.04 -26.97 -5.49
N GLY A 42 -13.34 -26.34 -4.54
CA GLY A 42 -12.46 -27.03 -3.58
C GLY A 42 -11.05 -27.33 -4.09
N GLN A 43 -10.74 -27.05 -5.37
CA GLN A 43 -9.40 -27.19 -5.94
C GLN A 43 -8.71 -25.82 -5.96
N SER A 44 -7.43 -25.78 -5.56
CA SER A 44 -6.61 -24.56 -5.63
C SER A 44 -5.47 -24.73 -6.61
N SER A 45 -5.15 -23.67 -7.36
CA SER A 45 -3.96 -23.62 -8.19
C SER A 45 -2.69 -23.46 -7.35
N GLY A 46 -1.52 -23.67 -7.98
CA GLY A 46 -0.28 -23.11 -7.46
C GLY A 46 -0.28 -21.57 -7.53
N ALA A 47 0.69 -20.94 -6.86
CA ALA A 47 0.95 -19.51 -7.04
C ALA A 47 1.44 -19.23 -8.46
N PHE A 48 0.87 -18.22 -9.12
CA PHE A 48 1.28 -17.83 -10.45
C PHE A 48 2.73 -17.29 -10.45
N ALA A 49 3.60 -17.95 -11.21
CA ALA A 49 5.03 -17.65 -11.24
C ALA A 49 5.42 -16.56 -12.26
N GLY A 50 4.47 -16.03 -13.02
CA GLY A 50 4.71 -14.98 -14.01
C GLY A 50 4.70 -13.58 -13.41
N GLN A 51 4.07 -12.65 -14.14
CA GLN A 51 3.93 -11.26 -13.70
C GLN A 51 3.26 -11.17 -12.32
N THR A 52 3.85 -10.36 -11.45
CA THR A 52 3.31 -10.09 -10.12
C THR A 52 2.55 -8.77 -10.08
N LEU A 53 1.62 -8.65 -9.14
CA LEU A 53 0.93 -7.40 -8.84
C LEU A 53 1.74 -6.60 -7.81
N SER A 54 1.89 -5.30 -8.07
CA SER A 54 2.46 -4.36 -7.12
C SER A 54 1.59 -3.12 -7.02
N TYR A 55 1.34 -2.65 -5.81
CA TYR A 55 0.72 -1.34 -5.60
C TYR A 55 1.77 -0.24 -5.85
N GLY A 56 1.31 0.94 -6.26
CA GLY A 56 2.20 2.07 -6.53
C GLY A 56 3.05 2.44 -5.31
N PRO A 57 4.32 2.86 -5.49
CA PRO A 57 5.14 3.34 -4.39
C PRO A 57 4.59 4.68 -3.84
N PRO A 58 4.75 4.95 -2.53
CA PRO A 58 4.32 6.20 -1.92
C PRO A 58 5.10 7.39 -2.50
N SER A 59 4.43 8.52 -2.70
CA SER A 59 5.06 9.78 -3.11
C SER A 59 4.54 10.93 -2.26
N ILE A 60 5.43 11.87 -1.93
CA ILE A 60 5.10 13.08 -1.18
C ILE A 60 5.07 14.23 -2.17
N SER A 61 3.96 14.96 -2.22
CA SER A 61 3.79 16.16 -3.04
C SER A 61 3.95 17.44 -2.23
N ASP A 62 3.66 17.41 -0.93
CA ASP A 62 3.80 18.57 -0.06
C ASP A 62 4.01 18.17 1.41
N VAL A 63 4.60 19.06 2.19
CA VAL A 63 4.82 18.90 3.63
C VAL A 63 4.45 20.20 4.33
N THR A 64 3.44 20.13 5.19
CA THR A 64 3.04 21.26 6.04
C THR A 64 3.57 21.04 7.45
N ALA A 65 4.35 21.99 7.96
CA ALA A 65 4.92 21.98 9.31
C ALA A 65 5.01 23.41 9.87
N PRO A 66 5.12 23.59 11.19
CA PRO A 66 5.46 24.88 11.78
C PRO A 66 6.81 25.41 11.25
N ALA A 67 6.94 26.73 11.13
CA ALA A 67 8.17 27.37 10.64
C ALA A 67 9.37 27.12 11.56
N ALA A 68 9.13 26.91 12.86
CA ALA A 68 10.11 26.48 13.83
C ALA A 68 9.49 25.39 14.72
N MET A 69 10.24 24.33 14.97
CA MET A 69 9.87 23.21 15.83
C MET A 69 10.87 23.11 16.98
N ALA A 70 10.40 22.72 18.17
CA ALA A 70 11.26 22.49 19.30
C ALA A 70 12.16 21.26 19.06
N THR A 71 13.40 21.32 19.53
CA THR A 71 14.31 20.16 19.48
C THR A 71 13.84 19.00 20.35
N ALA A 72 12.93 19.24 21.30
CA ALA A 72 12.24 18.21 22.07
C ALA A 72 11.20 17.42 21.25
N GLY A 73 10.77 17.94 20.10
CA GLY A 73 9.68 17.41 19.29
C GLY A 73 8.29 17.57 19.95
N GLY A 74 7.28 16.98 19.32
CA GLY A 74 5.88 17.02 19.75
C GLY A 74 4.97 17.83 18.83
N GLU A 75 5.54 18.58 17.89
CA GLU A 75 4.80 19.29 16.86
C GLU A 75 4.25 18.36 15.78
N GLN A 76 3.09 18.73 15.23
CA GLN A 76 2.46 18.00 14.15
C GLN A 76 3.07 18.40 12.80
N VAL A 77 3.41 17.39 11.99
CA VAL A 77 3.78 17.52 10.59
C VAL A 77 2.76 16.78 9.73
N VAL A 78 2.29 17.41 8.66
CA VAL A 78 1.33 16.82 7.73
C VAL A 78 2.02 16.58 6.39
N LEU A 79 2.09 15.32 5.98
CA LEU A 79 2.60 14.91 4.68
C LEU A 79 1.44 14.69 3.73
N ILE A 80 1.47 15.35 2.58
CA ILE A 80 0.45 15.27 1.54
C ILE A 80 1.07 14.57 0.35
N GLY A 81 0.34 13.65 -0.26
CA GLY A 81 0.88 12.84 -1.34
C GLY A 81 -0.06 11.75 -1.83
N SER A 82 0.51 10.72 -2.44
CA SER A 82 -0.24 9.62 -3.03
C SER A 82 0.33 8.26 -2.67
N ASN A 83 -0.47 7.20 -2.86
CA ASN A 83 -0.08 5.81 -2.66
C ASN A 83 0.41 5.44 -1.24
N PHE A 84 -0.05 6.15 -0.20
CA PHE A 84 0.25 5.80 1.20
C PHE A 84 -0.48 4.55 1.71
N GLY A 85 -1.34 3.95 0.88
CA GLY A 85 -2.14 2.78 1.23
C GLY A 85 -3.54 3.13 1.77
N PRO A 86 -4.34 2.13 2.15
CA PRO A 86 -5.62 2.32 2.83
C PRO A 86 -5.45 2.80 4.28
N SER A 87 -6.52 3.31 4.90
CA SER A 87 -6.54 3.66 6.33
C SER A 87 -6.08 2.50 7.21
N GLY A 88 -5.29 2.79 8.24
CA GLY A 88 -4.72 1.77 9.12
C GLY A 88 -3.48 1.07 8.57
N THR A 89 -3.00 1.44 7.37
CA THR A 89 -1.66 1.07 6.92
C THR A 89 -0.63 1.58 7.93
N GLY A 90 0.25 0.70 8.41
CA GLY A 90 1.40 1.11 9.21
C GLY A 90 2.35 1.95 8.36
N VAL A 91 2.60 3.18 8.77
CA VAL A 91 3.48 4.12 8.05
C VAL A 91 4.68 4.42 8.92
N THR A 92 5.87 4.32 8.33
CA THR A 92 7.12 4.79 8.92
C THR A 92 7.59 6.00 8.14
N VAL A 93 7.71 7.15 8.80
CA VAL A 93 8.25 8.38 8.20
C VAL A 93 9.59 8.67 8.86
N THR A 94 10.60 8.95 8.04
CA THR A 94 11.91 9.41 8.50
C THR A 94 12.18 10.82 7.97
N TYR A 95 12.84 11.63 8.77
CA TYR A 95 13.27 12.98 8.41
C TYR A 95 14.71 13.21 8.88
N GLY A 96 15.43 14.08 8.18
CA GLY A 96 16.84 14.33 8.46
C GLY A 96 17.42 15.33 7.48
N THR A 97 18.68 15.70 7.69
CA THR A 97 19.43 16.57 6.78
C THR A 97 19.88 15.79 5.55
N ALA A 98 19.62 16.35 4.36
CA ALA A 98 20.02 15.74 3.11
C ALA A 98 21.55 15.52 3.06
N GLY A 99 21.97 14.29 2.78
CA GLY A 99 23.39 13.92 2.68
C GLY A 99 24.02 13.43 3.99
N ASP A 100 23.31 13.44 5.11
CA ASP A 100 23.80 12.93 6.38
C ASP A 100 23.06 11.64 6.78
N SER A 101 23.70 10.50 6.54
CA SER A 101 23.17 9.17 6.87
C SER A 101 23.07 8.92 8.38
N TYR A 102 23.61 9.80 9.22
CA TYR A 102 23.59 9.70 10.68
C TYR A 102 22.49 10.54 11.35
N ALA A 103 21.75 11.37 10.59
CA ALA A 103 20.73 12.28 11.12
C ALA A 103 19.29 11.91 10.70
N ALA A 104 19.02 10.61 10.48
CA ALA A 104 17.67 10.13 10.19
C ALA A 104 16.90 9.89 11.49
N PHE A 105 15.93 10.74 11.77
CA PHE A 105 14.98 10.60 12.87
C PHE A 105 13.71 9.92 12.36
N THR A 106 13.14 9.00 13.14
CA THR A 106 11.82 8.43 12.86
C THR A 106 10.75 9.29 13.53
N ALA A 107 9.76 9.75 12.75
CA ALA A 107 8.63 10.45 13.30
C ALA A 107 7.79 9.52 14.18
N ALA A 108 7.32 10.03 15.32
CA ALA A 108 6.51 9.25 16.25
C ALA A 108 5.03 9.33 15.88
N SER A 109 4.30 8.23 16.13
CA SER A 109 2.83 8.16 16.04
C SER A 109 2.25 8.60 14.70
N CYS A 110 2.92 8.28 13.58
CA CYS A 110 2.41 8.55 12.25
C CYS A 110 1.11 7.78 12.00
N VAL A 111 0.06 8.51 11.63
CA VAL A 111 -1.21 7.95 11.20
C VAL A 111 -1.59 8.49 9.83
N LEU A 112 -2.15 7.62 9.00
CA LEU A 112 -2.70 8.04 7.72
C LEU A 112 -4.04 8.75 7.96
N ALA A 113 -4.05 10.08 7.83
CA ALA A 113 -5.22 10.91 8.12
C ALA A 113 -6.33 10.81 7.05
N VAL A 114 -5.96 10.55 5.79
CA VAL A 114 -6.90 10.36 4.67
C VAL A 114 -6.47 9.14 3.87
N ALA A 115 -7.34 8.13 3.80
CA ALA A 115 -7.10 6.96 2.94
C ALA A 115 -7.11 7.36 1.47
N HIS A 116 -6.35 6.66 0.62
CA HIS A 116 -6.51 6.84 -0.82
C HIS A 116 -7.96 6.56 -1.22
N SER A 117 -8.55 7.44 -2.02
CA SER A 117 -9.82 7.17 -2.69
C SER A 117 -9.56 6.26 -3.88
N ARG A 118 -10.41 5.25 -4.08
CA ARG A 118 -10.52 4.59 -5.38
C ARG A 118 -11.01 5.65 -6.37
N ILE A 119 -10.21 5.92 -7.40
CA ILE A 119 -10.67 6.65 -8.59
C ILE A 119 -11.35 5.63 -9.50
#